data_AF-A0A271M1C0-F1
#
_entry.id   AF-A0A271M1C0-F1
#
_cell.length_a   1.000
_cell.length_b   1.000
_cell.length_c   1.000
_cell.angle_alpha   90.00
_cell.angle_beta   90.00
_cell.angle_gamma   90.00
#
_symmetry.space_group_name_H-M   'P 1'
#
loop_
_entity.id
_entity.type
_entity.pdbx_description
1 polymer ?
#
loop_
_entity_poly.entity_id
_entity_poly.type
_entity_poly.pdbx_seq_one_letter_code
_entity_poly.pdbx_strand_id
1 'polypeptide(L)'
;MSLNKEEIDQLLKQSPQVIRKATKEDVLRVQAELHKRVQQHKRINNIEVAQLTEQLLQSIDAMDIFIQSEDDNQVTYSYALKFDEEGFSYQDSGWMMVKL
;
A
#
# COMPACT_ATOMS: atom_id res chain seq x y z
N MET A 1 -17.62 -14.17 24.64
CA MET A 1 -18.76 -13.31 24.27
C MET A 1 -18.69 -13.08 22.77
N SER A 2 -19.77 -13.33 22.03
CA SER A 2 -19.82 -13.12 20.59
C SER A 2 -20.53 -11.80 20.33
N LEU A 3 -19.91 -10.91 19.56
CA LEU A 3 -20.50 -9.62 19.18
C LEU A 3 -21.76 -9.85 18.35
N ASN A 4 -22.80 -9.08 18.63
CA ASN A 4 -24.02 -9.08 17.82
C ASN A 4 -23.84 -8.21 16.56
N LYS A 5 -24.77 -8.33 15.62
CA LYS A 5 -24.69 -7.65 14.31
C LYS A 5 -24.65 -6.13 14.42
N GLU A 6 -25.37 -5.55 15.38
CA GLU A 6 -25.42 -4.11 15.59
C GLU A 6 -24.13 -3.57 16.20
N GLU A 7 -23.49 -4.34 17.08
CA GLU A 7 -22.15 -4.05 17.62
C GLU A 7 -21.09 -4.11 16.52
N ILE A 8 -21.17 -5.09 15.62
CA ILE A 8 -20.30 -5.18 14.44
C ILE A 8 -20.49 -3.96 13.53
N ASP A 9 -21.73 -3.59 13.21
CA ASP A 9 -22.03 -2.44 12.34
C ASP A 9 -21.62 -1.09 12.98
N GLN A 10 -21.71 -0.96 14.32
CA GLN A 10 -21.20 0.22 15.03
C GLN A 10 -19.67 0.28 15.01
N LEU A 11 -18.98 -0.85 15.21
CA LEU A 11 -17.52 -0.92 15.13
C LEU A 11 -17.02 -0.59 13.71
N LEU A 12 -17.71 -1.07 12.67
CA LEU A 12 -17.40 -0.76 11.27
C LEU A 12 -17.60 0.73 10.93
N LYS A 13 -18.52 1.42 11.61
CA LYS A 13 -18.75 2.87 11.45
C LYS A 13 -17.75 3.75 12.20
N GLN A 14 -17.01 3.21 13.16
CA GLN A 14 -16.02 3.95 13.95
C GLN A 14 -14.68 4.18 13.24
N SER A 15 -14.41 3.46 12.14
CA SER A 15 -13.25 3.72 11.29
C SER A 15 -13.67 4.39 9.98
N PRO A 16 -13.20 5.60 9.67
CA PRO A 16 -13.42 6.22 8.38
C PRO A 16 -12.65 5.43 7.30
N GLN A 17 -13.34 4.50 6.65
CA GLN A 17 -12.84 3.88 5.43
C GLN A 17 -13.00 4.89 4.30
N VAL A 18 -11.89 5.55 3.94
CA VAL A 18 -11.83 6.46 2.79
C VAL A 18 -11.27 5.68 1.63
N ILE A 19 -12.13 5.33 0.67
CA ILE A 19 -11.70 4.71 -0.58
C ILE A 19 -11.58 5.80 -1.65
N ARG A 20 -10.34 6.20 -1.98
CA ARG A 20 -10.06 7.19 -3.04
C ARG A 20 -8.80 6.83 -3.82
N LYS A 21 -8.72 7.27 -5.08
CA LYS A 21 -7.45 7.20 -5.83
C LYS A 21 -6.39 8.04 -5.13
N ALA A 22 -5.16 7.54 -5.07
CA ALA A 22 -4.03 8.26 -4.50
C ALA A 22 -3.76 9.52 -5.33
N THR A 23 -3.51 10.63 -4.65
CA THR A 23 -3.01 11.86 -5.27
C THR A 23 -1.52 11.73 -5.56
N LYS A 24 -0.97 12.65 -6.33
CA LYS A 24 0.47 12.71 -6.57
C LYS A 24 1.28 12.84 -5.27
N GLU A 25 0.77 13.59 -4.29
CA GLU A 25 1.42 13.76 -2.99
C GLU A 25 1.42 12.45 -2.18
N ASP A 26 0.33 11.70 -2.23
CA ASP A 26 0.24 10.38 -1.59
C ASP A 26 1.28 9.41 -2.19
N VAL A 27 1.39 9.38 -3.52
CA VAL A 27 2.38 8.54 -4.22
C VAL A 27 3.81 8.95 -3.84
N LEU A 28 4.11 10.25 -3.80
CA LEU A 28 5.43 10.75 -3.36
C LEU A 28 5.74 10.34 -1.91
N ARG A 29 4.76 10.37 -1.02
CA ARG A 29 4.90 9.93 0.38
C ARG A 29 5.26 8.44 0.44
N VAL A 30 4.58 7.62 -0.34
CA VAL A 30 4.88 6.19 -0.45
C VAL A 30 6.29 5.96 -0.99
N GLN A 31 6.67 6.62 -2.09
CA GLN A 31 8.01 6.53 -2.67
C GLN A 31 9.10 6.87 -1.66
N ALA A 32 8.92 7.95 -0.90
CA ALA A 32 9.87 8.38 0.13
C ALA A 32 10.04 7.32 1.23
N GLU A 33 8.94 6.71 1.70
CA GLU A 33 9.00 5.65 2.71
C GLU A 33 9.67 4.38 2.16
N LEU A 34 9.34 3.96 0.94
CA LEU A 34 10.00 2.82 0.29
C LEU A 34 11.51 3.05 0.14
N HIS A 35 11.94 4.23 -0.31
CA HIS A 35 13.35 4.60 -0.38
C HIS A 35 14.05 4.47 0.99
N LYS A 36 13.42 4.97 2.05
CA LYS A 36 13.95 4.86 3.42
C LYS A 36 14.10 3.40 3.84
N ARG A 37 13.12 2.54 3.52
CA ARG A 37 13.16 1.11 3.84
C ARG A 37 14.25 0.37 3.08
N VAL A 38 14.45 0.65 1.79
CA VAL A 38 15.57 0.10 1.01
C VAL A 38 16.90 0.39 1.71
N GLN A 39 17.13 1.65 2.10
CA GLN A 39 18.38 2.03 2.77
C GLN A 39 18.54 1.35 4.14
N GLN A 40 17.45 1.24 4.91
CA GLN A 40 17.47 0.53 6.20
C GLN A 40 17.79 -0.96 6.03
N HIS A 41 17.13 -1.64 5.08
CA HIS A 41 17.34 -3.07 4.82
C HIS A 41 18.76 -3.36 4.31
N LYS A 42 19.31 -2.51 3.44
CA LYS A 42 20.71 -2.59 3.01
C LYS A 42 21.68 -2.43 4.19
N ARG A 43 21.43 -1.52 5.13
CA ARG A 43 22.28 -1.32 6.31
C ARG A 43 22.32 -2.52 7.25
N ILE A 44 21.22 -3.25 7.38
CA ILE A 44 21.14 -4.46 8.22
C ILE A 44 21.47 -5.74 7.44
N ASN A 45 22.05 -5.64 6.24
CA ASN A 45 22.36 -6.76 5.35
C ASN A 45 21.16 -7.66 5.00
N ASN A 46 19.93 -7.14 5.06
CA ASN A 46 18.75 -7.83 4.58
C ASN A 46 18.52 -7.50 3.09
N ILE A 47 19.35 -8.11 2.24
CA ILE A 47 19.43 -7.77 0.81
C ILE A 47 18.18 -8.21 0.04
N GLU A 48 17.59 -9.36 0.39
CA GLU A 48 16.39 -9.87 -0.28
C GLU A 48 15.20 -8.92 -0.12
N VAL A 49 14.93 -8.46 1.10
CA VAL A 49 13.85 -7.49 1.36
C VAL A 49 14.16 -6.14 0.73
N ALA A 50 15.43 -5.72 0.71
CA ALA A 50 15.83 -4.49 0.03
C ALA A 50 15.53 -4.56 -1.48
N GLN A 51 15.83 -5.68 -2.14
CA GLN A 51 15.57 -5.89 -3.56
C GLN A 51 14.06 -5.91 -3.86
N LEU A 52 13.27 -6.62 -3.05
CA LEU A 52 11.81 -6.63 -3.17
C LEU A 52 11.24 -5.20 -3.07
N THR A 53 11.75 -4.42 -2.11
CA THR A 53 11.31 -3.04 -1.91
C THR A 53 11.73 -2.13 -3.07
N GLU A 54 12.91 -2.35 -3.66
CA GLU A 54 13.36 -1.62 -4.86
C GLU A 54 12.50 -1.94 -6.09
N GLN A 55 12.11 -3.20 -6.28
CA GLN A 55 11.21 -3.59 -7.36
C GLN A 55 9.83 -2.93 -7.23
N LEU A 56 9.28 -2.92 -6.01
CA LEU A 56 8.02 -2.21 -5.72
C LEU A 56 8.15 -0.71 -6.03
N LEU A 57 9.25 -0.09 -5.61
CA LEU A 57 9.52 1.33 -5.86
C LEU A 57 9.66 1.65 -7.36
N GLN A 58 10.31 0.79 -8.15
CA GLN A 58 10.45 0.98 -9.61
C GLN A 58 9.11 0.83 -10.35
N SER A 59 8.21 0.01 -9.81
CA SER A 59 6.94 -0.31 -10.44
C SER A 59 5.81 0.65 -10.04
N ILE A 60 6.04 1.52 -9.05
CA ILE A 60 5.02 2.35 -8.42
C ILE A 60 4.33 3.32 -9.39
N ASP A 61 5.05 3.84 -10.39
CA ASP A 61 4.51 4.78 -11.37
C ASP A 61 3.59 4.09 -12.39
N ALA A 62 3.70 2.76 -12.51
CA ALA A 62 2.83 1.93 -13.34
C ALA A 62 1.63 1.34 -12.56
N MET A 63 1.54 1.58 -11.26
CA MET A 63 0.47 1.07 -10.40
C MET A 63 -0.68 2.06 -10.27
N ASP A 64 -1.91 1.55 -10.31
CA ASP A 64 -3.05 2.26 -9.78
C ASP A 64 -3.08 2.10 -8.25
N ILE A 65 -2.85 3.20 -7.52
CA ILE A 65 -2.82 3.22 -6.06
C ILE A 65 -4.09 3.88 -5.53
N PHE A 66 -4.67 3.27 -4.49
CA PHE A 66 -5.85 3.76 -3.80
C PHE A 66 -5.58 3.82 -2.30
N ILE A 67 -6.10 4.83 -1.63
CA ILE A 67 -6.20 4.83 -0.16
C ILE A 67 -7.45 4.04 0.22
N GLN A 68 -7.33 3.18 1.22
CA GLN A 68 -8.41 2.38 1.81
C GLN A 68 -8.84 2.93 3.17
N SER A 69 -7.86 3.43 3.94
CA SER A 69 -8.08 4.10 5.22
C SER A 69 -6.92 5.03 5.54
N GLU A 70 -7.23 6.10 6.27
CA GLU A 70 -6.26 7.08 6.76
C GLU A 70 -6.72 7.50 8.16
N ASP A 71 -5.83 7.33 9.13
CA ASP A 71 -5.99 7.82 10.51
C ASP A 71 -4.71 8.57 10.94
N ASP A 72 -4.70 9.10 12.16
CA ASP A 72 -3.59 9.91 12.68
C ASP A 72 -2.26 9.14 12.79
N ASN A 73 -2.27 7.80 12.72
CA ASN A 73 -1.11 6.94 12.91
C ASN A 73 -0.67 6.22 11.64
N GLN A 74 -1.59 5.98 10.70
CA GLN A 74 -1.30 5.19 9.50
C GLN A 74 -2.20 5.50 8.30
N VAL A 75 -1.65 5.21 7.12
CA VAL A 75 -2.37 5.18 5.86
C VAL A 75 -2.27 3.79 5.25
N THR A 76 -3.40 3.20 4.91
CA THR A 76 -3.50 1.93 4.20
C THR A 76 -3.76 2.19 2.72
N TYR A 77 -2.86 1.72 1.87
CA TYR A 77 -2.96 1.76 0.43
C TYR A 77 -3.28 0.38 -0.12
N SER A 78 -4.08 0.31 -1.18
CA SER A 78 -4.09 -0.82 -2.10
C SER A 78 -3.50 -0.40 -3.45
N TYR A 79 -2.91 -1.35 -4.15
CA TYR A 79 -2.38 -1.13 -5.50
C TYR A 79 -2.83 -2.24 -6.44
N ALA A 80 -2.95 -1.88 -7.71
CA ALA A 80 -3.12 -2.81 -8.81
C ALA A 80 -2.10 -2.46 -9.92
N LEU A 81 -1.41 -3.49 -10.40
CA LEU A 81 -0.52 -3.43 -11.55
C LEU A 81 -1.11 -4.31 -12.64
N LYS A 82 -1.25 -3.76 -13.84
CA LYS A 82 -1.70 -4.52 -15.00
C LYS A 82 -0.78 -4.25 -16.19
N PHE A 83 -0.36 -5.32 -16.83
CA PHE A 83 0.49 -5.28 -18.01
C PHE A 83 -0.14 -6.19 -19.06
N ASP A 84 -0.44 -5.64 -20.22
CA ASP A 84 -1.05 -6.38 -21.33
C ASP A 84 -0.15 -6.23 -22.56
N GLU A 85 0.38 -7.36 -23.04
CA GLU A 85 1.15 -7.48 -24.28
C GLU A 85 0.54 -8.57 -25.18
N GLU A 86 0.92 -8.62 -26.46
CA GLU A 86 0.39 -9.61 -27.39
C GLU A 86 0.72 -11.04 -26.91
N GLY A 87 -0.33 -11.81 -26.59
CA GLY A 87 -0.21 -13.19 -26.08
C GLY A 87 0.17 -13.31 -24.60
N PHE A 88 0.29 -12.21 -23.86
CA PHE A 88 0.67 -12.23 -22.44
C PHE A 88 -0.02 -11.12 -21.64
N SER A 89 -0.70 -11.50 -20.56
CA SER A 89 -1.25 -10.55 -19.59
C SER A 89 -0.72 -10.87 -18.21
N TYR A 90 -0.16 -9.88 -17.53
CA TYR A 90 0.26 -9.97 -16.14
C TYR A 90 -0.57 -9.02 -15.28
N GLN A 91 -1.02 -9.52 -14.14
CA GLN A 91 -1.76 -8.73 -13.17
C GLN A 91 -1.22 -9.05 -11.77
N ASP A 92 -0.95 -8.00 -11.02
CA ASP A 92 -0.61 -8.08 -9.60
C ASP A 92 -1.44 -7.07 -8.81
N SER A 93 -1.71 -7.39 -7.56
CA SER A 93 -2.43 -6.48 -6.66
C SER A 93 -2.09 -6.78 -5.22
N GLY A 94 -1.99 -5.73 -4.42
CA GLY A 94 -1.58 -5.87 -3.05
C GLY A 94 -1.93 -4.67 -2.20
N TRP A 95 -1.49 -4.73 -0.95
CA TRP A 95 -1.82 -3.78 0.08
C TRP A 95 -0.51 -3.33 0.74
N MET A 96 -0.45 -2.06 1.14
CA MET A 96 0.69 -1.47 1.81
C MET A 96 0.22 -0.56 2.93
N MET A 97 0.90 -0.62 4.08
CA MET A 97 0.62 0.26 5.21
C MET A 97 1.83 1.14 5.47
N VAL A 98 1.62 2.45 5.46
CA VAL A 98 2.62 3.44 5.82
C VAL A 98 2.22 4.04 7.17
N LYS A 99 3.13 3.98 8.14
CA LYS A 99 2.94 4.64 9.44
C LYS A 99 3.33 6.11 9.31
N LEU A 100 2.51 7.00 9.88
CA LEU A 100 2.75 8.45 9.92
C LEU A 100 3.77 8.82 11.00
#